data_AF-A0A9D6YVY6-F1
#
_entry.id   AF-A0A9D6YVY6-F1
#
_cell.length_a   1.000
_cell.length_b   1.000
_cell.length_c   1.000
_cell.angle_alpha   90.00
_cell.angle_beta   90.00
_cell.angle_gamma   90.00
#
_symmetry.space_group_name_H-M   'P 1'
#
loop_
_entity.id
_entity.type
_entity.pdbx_description
1 polymer ?
#
loop_
_entity_poly.entity_id
_entity_poly.type
_entity_poly.pdbx_seq_one_letter_code
_entity_poly.pdbx_strand_id
1 'polypeptide(L)'
;MRIITLALTFITFIAAIAFVGNVMAVPPEKTLEFAGGAMGKIIFDGKVHADKGLKCNDCHTKPFPMKGPNKEGSVKITAPHKIGEFCGACHNGEKAFSVVKDCAKCHKKAAAGY
;
A
#
# COMPACT_ATOMS: atom_id res chain seq x y z
N MET A 1 -28.47 38.33 18.34
CA MET A 1 -28.15 37.88 16.96
C MET A 1 -26.66 37.59 16.77
N ARG A 2 -25.74 38.55 16.97
CA ARG A 2 -24.28 38.38 16.80
C ARG A 2 -23.62 37.24 17.61
N ILE A 3 -24.07 36.99 18.84
CA ILE A 3 -23.51 35.93 19.73
C ILE A 3 -23.89 34.53 19.22
N ILE A 4 -25.11 34.39 18.68
CA ILE A 4 -25.61 33.12 18.11
C ILE A 4 -24.87 32.81 16.80
N THR A 5 -24.60 33.83 15.97
CA THR A 5 -23.82 33.68 14.73
C THR A 5 -22.38 33.26 14.99
N LEU A 6 -21.71 33.84 16.01
CA LEU A 6 -20.34 33.45 16.41
C LEU A 6 -20.27 32.02 16.94
N ALA A 7 -21.24 31.62 17.76
CA ALA A 7 -21.33 30.25 18.28
C ALA A 7 -21.54 29.23 17.15
N LEU A 8 -22.39 29.53 16.16
CA LEU A 8 -22.62 28.66 15.00
C LEU A 8 -21.37 28.53 14.12
N THR A 9 -20.63 29.62 13.88
CA THR A 9 -19.37 29.57 13.11
C THR A 9 -18.26 28.82 13.84
N PHE A 10 -18.24 28.85 15.17
CA PHE A 10 -17.25 28.13 15.97
C PHE A 10 -17.54 26.62 16.01
N ILE A 11 -18.83 26.26 16.08
CA ILE A 11 -19.28 24.85 16.02
C ILE A 11 -18.98 24.22 14.66
N THR A 12 -19.19 24.95 13.55
CA THR A 12 -18.85 24.43 12.21
C THR A 12 -17.33 24.26 12.02
N PHE A 13 -16.52 25.14 12.61
CA PHE A 13 -15.06 25.03 12.58
C PHE A 13 -14.55 23.81 13.37
N ILE A 14 -15.12 23.54 14.55
CA ILE A 14 -14.80 22.35 15.36
C ILE A 14 -15.22 21.06 14.65
N ALA A 15 -16.39 21.04 14.02
CA ALA A 15 -16.88 19.90 13.26
C ALA A 15 -15.97 19.57 12.06
N ALA A 16 -15.40 20.59 11.39
CA ALA A 16 -14.46 20.39 10.29
C ALA A 16 -13.12 19.76 10.73
N ILE A 17 -12.61 20.12 11.91
CA ILE A 17 -11.36 19.55 12.46
C ILE A 17 -11.54 18.08 12.86
N ALA A 18 -12.73 17.71 13.38
CA ALA A 18 -13.02 16.34 13.79
C ALA A 18 -13.09 15.32 12.62
N PHE A 19 -13.23 15.80 11.37
CA PHE A 19 -13.33 14.91 10.20
C PHE A 19 -11.97 14.55 9.57
N VAL A 20 -10.87 15.22 9.97
CA VAL A 20 -9.53 15.00 9.38
C VAL A 20 -8.84 13.73 9.93
N GLY A 21 -9.37 13.14 11.01
CA GLY A 21 -8.68 12.11 11.79
C GLY A 21 -8.69 10.66 11.27
N ASN A 22 -9.28 10.35 10.11
CA ASN A 22 -9.50 8.95 9.70
C ASN A 22 -8.78 8.50 8.43
N VAL A 23 -7.77 9.24 7.94
CA VAL A 23 -6.88 8.70 6.90
C VAL A 23 -5.86 7.77 7.58
N MET A 24 -6.31 6.56 7.93
CA MET A 24 -5.40 5.49 8.38
C MET A 24 -4.56 5.03 7.18
N ALA A 25 -3.46 5.74 6.94
CA ALA A 25 -2.32 5.20 6.23
C ALA A 25 -1.86 3.93 6.96
N VAL A 26 -1.42 2.92 6.19
CA VAL A 26 -0.71 1.77 6.76
C VAL A 26 0.44 2.34 7.62
N PRO A 27 0.52 2.00 8.92
CA PRO A 27 1.59 2.51 9.77
C PRO A 27 2.94 2.20 9.11
N PRO A 28 3.90 3.15 9.09
CA PRO A 28 5.17 3.00 8.36
C PRO A 28 6.00 1.78 8.81
N GLU A 29 5.67 1.16 9.93
CA GLU A 29 6.37 0.00 10.49
C GLU A 29 5.70 -1.35 10.17
N LYS A 30 4.58 -1.36 9.42
CA LYS A 30 3.93 -2.62 9.05
C LYS A 30 4.28 -3.05 7.64
N THR A 31 4.97 -4.19 7.55
CA THR A 31 5.13 -4.93 6.30
C THR A 31 3.88 -5.73 5.96
N LEU A 32 3.61 -5.92 4.67
CA LEU A 32 2.53 -6.77 4.18
C LEU A 32 3.10 -8.10 3.65
N GLU A 33 2.52 -9.22 4.07
CA GLU A 33 2.92 -10.54 3.60
C GLU A 33 1.96 -11.07 2.54
N PHE A 34 2.51 -11.48 1.40
CA PHE A 34 1.82 -12.25 0.37
C PHE A 34 2.32 -13.68 0.38
N ALA A 35 1.41 -14.65 0.20
CA ALA A 35 1.75 -16.07 0.27
C ALA A 35 2.82 -16.49 -0.75
N GLY A 36 2.83 -15.87 -1.94
CA GLY A 36 3.84 -16.07 -2.98
C GLY A 36 3.93 -17.49 -3.57
N GLY A 37 3.03 -18.40 -3.17
CA GLY A 37 2.86 -19.74 -3.72
C GLY A 37 4.10 -20.62 -3.59
N ALA A 38 4.34 -21.48 -4.57
CA ALA A 38 5.47 -22.42 -4.59
C ALA A 38 6.85 -21.72 -4.60
N MET A 39 6.91 -20.45 -4.99
CA MET A 39 8.16 -19.68 -5.03
C MET A 39 8.55 -19.11 -3.66
N GLY A 40 7.62 -19.11 -2.70
CA GLY A 40 7.86 -18.61 -1.35
C GLY A 40 7.25 -17.23 -1.10
N LYS A 41 7.15 -16.89 0.19
CA LYS A 41 6.49 -15.69 0.70
C LYS A 41 7.15 -14.41 0.16
N ILE A 42 6.35 -13.38 -0.02
CA ILE A 42 6.79 -12.04 -0.42
C ILE A 42 6.46 -11.09 0.71
N ILE A 43 7.45 -10.33 1.16
CA ILE A 43 7.27 -9.25 2.13
C ILE A 43 7.33 -7.93 1.38
N PHE A 44 6.23 -7.18 1.40
CA PHE A 44 6.18 -5.81 0.93
C PHE A 44 6.45 -4.87 2.09
N ASP A 45 7.37 -3.95 1.90
CA ASP A 45 7.74 -2.92 2.86
C ASP A 45 7.39 -1.54 2.31
N GLY A 46 6.40 -0.88 2.93
CA GLY A 46 5.97 0.46 2.53
C GLY A 46 7.01 1.54 2.84
N LYS A 47 7.82 1.37 3.88
CA LYS A 47 8.89 2.31 4.23
C LYS A 47 9.98 2.30 3.17
N VAL A 48 10.39 1.13 2.68
CA VAL A 48 11.38 1.04 1.58
C VAL A 48 10.90 1.80 0.34
N HIS A 49 9.61 1.74 0.03
CA HIS A 49 9.02 2.47 -1.10
C HIS A 49 8.90 3.98 -0.84
N ALA A 50 8.50 4.37 0.37
CA ALA A 50 8.42 5.77 0.79
C ALA A 50 9.79 6.46 0.84
N ASP A 51 10.84 5.75 1.30
CA ASP A 51 12.22 6.24 1.31
C ASP A 51 12.77 6.46 -0.11
N LYS A 52 12.14 5.87 -1.13
CA LYS A 52 12.39 6.16 -2.56
C LYS A 52 11.53 7.30 -3.12
N GLY A 53 10.80 8.00 -2.27
CA GLY A 53 9.99 9.16 -2.64
C GLY A 53 8.58 8.85 -3.10
N LEU A 54 8.12 7.59 -3.00
CA LEU A 54 6.74 7.25 -3.35
C LEU A 54 5.76 7.72 -2.28
N LYS A 55 4.63 8.24 -2.74
CA LYS A 55 3.54 8.74 -1.94
C LYS A 55 2.37 7.75 -1.96
N CYS A 56 1.44 7.91 -1.02
CA CYS A 56 0.30 7.02 -0.88
C CYS A 56 -0.53 6.89 -2.17
N ASN A 57 -0.67 7.99 -2.92
CA ASN A 57 -1.42 8.05 -4.18
C ASN A 57 -0.67 7.44 -5.38
N ASP A 58 0.63 7.19 -5.26
CA ASP A 58 1.39 6.46 -6.30
C ASP A 58 1.04 4.96 -6.29
N CYS A 59 0.49 4.47 -5.18
CA CYS A 59 0.05 3.08 -5.01
C CYS A 59 -1.47 2.93 -4.96
N HIS A 60 -2.20 3.93 -4.43
CA HIS A 60 -3.62 3.84 -4.13
C HIS A 60 -4.47 4.88 -4.88
N THR A 61 -5.70 4.54 -5.31
CA THR A 61 -6.35 3.21 -5.24
C THR A 61 -5.96 2.29 -6.40
N LYS A 62 -5.14 2.77 -7.32
CA LYS A 62 -4.50 1.99 -8.38
C LYS A 62 -2.99 2.24 -8.32
N PRO A 63 -2.17 1.19 -8.45
CA PRO A 63 -2.53 -0.19 -8.79
C PRO A 63 -3.08 -1.04 -7.62
N PHE A 64 -3.05 -0.55 -6.37
CA PHE A 64 -3.52 -1.30 -5.19
C PHE A 64 -4.70 -0.62 -4.49
N PRO A 65 -5.74 -1.36 -4.07
CA PRO A 65 -6.74 -0.82 -3.15
C PRO A 65 -6.11 -0.62 -1.77
N MET A 66 -6.71 0.26 -0.95
CA MET A 66 -6.34 0.42 0.47
C MET A 66 -6.89 -0.74 1.31
N LYS A 67 -6.57 -1.97 0.90
CA LYS A 67 -6.92 -3.22 1.57
C LYS A 67 -5.69 -4.11 1.61
N GLY A 68 -5.35 -4.59 2.79
CA GLY A 68 -4.23 -5.52 2.97
C GLY A 68 -4.45 -6.85 2.23
N PRO A 69 -3.37 -7.60 1.96
CA PRO A 69 -3.47 -8.90 1.31
C PRO A 69 -4.34 -9.87 2.12
N ASN A 70 -4.95 -10.84 1.42
CA ASN A 70 -5.81 -11.89 2.00
C ASN A 70 -7.09 -11.39 2.67
N LYS A 71 -7.49 -10.13 2.42
CA LYS A 71 -8.78 -9.58 2.86
C LYS A 71 -9.78 -9.56 1.70
N GLU A 72 -11.06 -9.58 2.03
CA GLU A 72 -12.12 -9.46 1.02
C GLU A 72 -12.03 -8.13 0.26
N GLY A 73 -12.00 -8.20 -1.08
CA GLY A 73 -11.77 -7.05 -1.95
C GLY A 73 -10.31 -6.57 -2.02
N SER A 74 -9.35 -7.32 -1.46
CA SER A 74 -7.93 -7.14 -1.75
C SER A 74 -7.60 -7.66 -3.15
N VAL A 75 -6.43 -7.26 -3.66
CA VAL A 75 -5.96 -7.74 -4.96
C VAL A 75 -5.53 -9.20 -4.87
N LYS A 76 -5.95 -9.99 -5.87
CA LYS A 76 -5.42 -11.33 -6.10
C LYS A 76 -4.33 -11.23 -7.14
N ILE A 77 -3.07 -11.35 -6.72
CA ILE A 77 -1.92 -11.39 -7.61
C ILE A 77 -1.60 -12.85 -7.89
N THR A 78 -1.75 -13.26 -9.14
CA THR A 78 -1.44 -14.62 -9.60
C THR A 78 -0.33 -14.59 -10.64
N ALA A 79 0.39 -15.70 -10.76
CA ALA A 79 1.27 -15.90 -11.91
C ALA A 79 0.44 -16.16 -13.19
N PRO A 80 0.97 -15.85 -14.39
CA PRO A 80 2.24 -15.15 -14.63
C PRO A 80 2.15 -13.66 -14.26
N HIS A 81 3.23 -13.11 -13.72
CA HIS A 81 3.33 -11.67 -13.45
C HIS A 81 3.51 -10.89 -14.75
N LYS A 82 2.90 -9.71 -14.84
CA LYS A 82 2.93 -8.85 -16.02
C LYS A 82 3.51 -7.48 -15.70
N ILE A 83 4.17 -6.89 -16.69
CA ILE A 83 4.59 -5.50 -16.67
C ILE A 83 3.34 -4.61 -16.72
N GLY A 84 3.32 -3.54 -15.92
CA GLY A 84 2.19 -2.62 -15.82
C GLY A 84 1.12 -2.98 -14.78
N GLU A 85 1.11 -4.20 -14.25
CA GLU A 85 0.13 -4.66 -13.26
C GLU A 85 0.74 -4.76 -11.86
N PHE A 86 0.03 -4.24 -10.84
CA PHE A 86 0.42 -4.34 -9.43
C PHE A 86 1.89 -3.94 -9.18
N CYS A 87 2.72 -4.86 -8.69
CA CYS A 87 4.16 -4.66 -8.50
C CYS A 87 4.86 -4.27 -9.81
N GLY A 88 4.46 -4.89 -10.93
CA GLY A 88 5.01 -4.68 -12.26
C GLY A 88 4.72 -3.31 -12.87
N ALA A 89 3.87 -2.49 -12.25
CA ALA A 89 3.69 -1.09 -12.64
C ALA A 89 4.98 -0.27 -12.48
N CYS A 90 5.83 -0.64 -11.51
CA CYS A 90 7.14 -0.02 -11.30
C CYS A 90 8.29 -1.04 -11.43
N HIS A 91 8.09 -2.29 -11.03
CA HIS A 91 9.08 -3.37 -11.19
C HIS A 91 9.08 -3.91 -12.62
N ASN A 92 9.36 -3.03 -13.57
CA ASN A 92 9.28 -3.30 -15.00
C ASN A 92 10.64 -3.58 -15.66
N GLY A 93 11.75 -3.41 -14.94
CA GLY A 93 13.12 -3.51 -15.46
C GLY A 93 13.74 -2.17 -15.85
N GLU A 94 12.98 -1.07 -15.79
CA GLU A 94 13.44 0.29 -16.09
C GLU A 94 13.41 1.16 -14.84
N LYS A 95 12.25 1.27 -14.19
CA LYS A 95 12.08 2.07 -12.96
C LYS A 95 12.58 1.32 -11.71
N ALA A 96 12.43 0.01 -11.70
CA ALA A 96 12.96 -0.90 -10.69
C ALA A 96 13.23 -2.27 -11.31
N PHE A 97 13.80 -3.20 -10.53
CA PHE A 97 14.05 -4.58 -10.99
C PHE A 97 12.77 -5.24 -11.54
N SER A 98 12.91 -6.20 -12.45
CA SER A 98 11.79 -6.70 -13.24
C SER A 98 11.03 -7.85 -12.58
N VAL A 99 9.69 -7.79 -12.54
CA VAL A 99 8.83 -8.89 -12.02
C VAL A 99 8.90 -10.17 -12.84
N VAL A 100 9.35 -10.11 -14.10
CA VAL A 100 9.43 -11.30 -14.97
C VAL A 100 10.83 -11.91 -15.03
N LYS A 101 11.86 -11.20 -14.52
CA LYS A 101 13.26 -11.67 -14.56
C LYS A 101 13.82 -11.93 -13.16
N ASP A 102 13.50 -11.10 -12.18
CA ASP A 102 14.17 -11.06 -10.88
C ASP A 102 13.35 -11.76 -9.76
N CYS A 103 12.86 -12.98 -10.01
CA CYS A 103 11.91 -13.69 -9.12
C CYS A 103 12.38 -13.74 -7.65
N ALA A 104 13.66 -14.02 -7.42
CA ALA A 104 14.26 -14.18 -6.09
C ALA A 104 14.39 -12.87 -5.28
N LYS A 105 14.17 -11.71 -5.91
CA LYS A 105 14.16 -10.42 -5.20
C LYS A 105 12.90 -10.28 -4.35
N CYS A 106 11.77 -10.81 -4.82
CA CYS A 106 10.49 -10.81 -4.08
C CYS A 106 10.23 -12.13 -3.37
N HIS A 107 10.37 -13.25 -4.09
CA HIS A 107 10.05 -14.57 -3.57
C HIS A 107 11.20 -15.11 -2.74
N LYS A 108 11.04 -15.00 -1.42
CA LYS A 108 11.96 -15.63 -0.48
C LYS A 108 11.35 -16.99 -0.14
N LYS A 109 12.03 -18.07 -0.55
CA LYS A 109 11.72 -19.39 0.01
C LYS A 109 11.76 -19.24 1.52
N ALA A 110 10.71 -19.68 2.21
CA ALA A 110 10.81 -19.89 3.65
C ALA A 110 12.09 -20.70 3.84
N ALA A 111 13.04 -20.20 4.64
CA ALA A 111 14.19 -21.01 5.01
C ALA A 111 13.60 -22.35 5.47
N ALA A 112 13.98 -23.44 4.81
CA ALA A 112 13.71 -24.76 5.36
C ALA A 112 14.36 -24.72 6.73
N GLY A 113 13.53 -24.70 7.78
CA GLY A 113 14.00 -24.73 9.14
C GLY A 113 14.94 -25.91 9.28
N TYR A 114 16.20 -25.61 9.54
CA TYR A 114 17.15 -26.52 10.16
C TYR A 114 16.93 -26.47 11.67
#